data_AF-A0AB37UE21-F1
#
_entry.id   AF-A0AB37UE21-F1
#
_cell.length_a   1.000
_cell.length_b   1.000
_cell.length_c   1.000
_cell.angle_alpha   90.00
_cell.angle_beta   90.00
_cell.angle_gamma   90.00
#
_symmetry.space_group_name_H-M   'P 1'
#
loop_
_entity.id
_entity.type
_entity.pdbx_description
1 polymer ?
#
loop_
_entity_poly.entity_id
_entity_poly.type
_entity_poly.pdbx_seq_one_letter_code
_entity_poly.pdbx_strand_id
1 'polypeptide(L)'
;MKVWNPRSLLSKSAGDGTTPSILEDAVEFAENPEPRCPCILLLDTSGSMKGEPLDALNEGLRTFQQELDRDSLAKKRVEVAIVTFNSDVEIVQDFVTADDFQPPVLKAKGLTHMGEAILRGLDMLQIRKALYREHGVSYYRPWLFLITDGEPQGEAEELIEQATQRIRDDEANKHVAFFAVGVEAADLSRLSQISVRDPLKLKGLNFKELFVWLSASMQQVSQSAQMDEQLPLPPVTWTGA
;
A
#
# COMPACT_ATOMS: atom_id res chain seq x y z
N MET A 1 -11.98 21.97 -20.60
CA MET A 1 -11.22 20.74 -20.28
C MET A 1 -9.75 21.08 -20.21
N LYS A 2 -9.14 21.08 -19.02
CA LYS A 2 -7.68 21.19 -18.90
C LYS A 2 -7.10 19.82 -19.20
N VAL A 3 -6.25 19.75 -20.22
CA VAL A 3 -5.49 18.54 -20.57
C VAL A 3 -4.49 18.31 -19.44
N TRP A 4 -4.64 17.18 -18.75
CA TRP A 4 -3.78 16.75 -17.66
C TRP A 4 -2.39 16.36 -18.18
N ASN A 5 -1.32 16.84 -17.53
CA ASN A 5 0.07 16.60 -17.92
C ASN A 5 0.86 15.95 -16.77
N PRO A 6 1.18 14.65 -16.85
CA PRO A 6 1.91 13.94 -15.81
C PRO A 6 3.34 14.48 -15.57
N ARG A 7 3.96 15.14 -16.56
CA ARG A 7 5.29 15.76 -16.38
C ARG A 7 5.30 16.91 -15.36
N SER A 8 4.15 17.51 -15.07
CA SER A 8 4.06 18.63 -14.13
C SER A 8 4.19 18.23 -12.65
N LEU A 9 4.04 16.93 -12.35
CA LEU A 9 4.29 16.37 -11.01
C LEU A 9 5.75 15.95 -10.87
N LEU A 10 6.32 15.34 -11.90
CA LEU A 10 7.75 14.97 -11.96
C LEU A 10 8.67 16.19 -11.89
N SER A 11 8.29 17.34 -12.45
CA SER A 11 9.12 18.56 -12.41
C SER A 11 8.98 19.38 -11.13
N LYS A 12 7.99 19.09 -10.27
CA LYS A 12 7.74 19.85 -9.03
C LYS A 12 8.36 19.23 -7.77
N SER A 13 8.90 18.02 -7.84
CA SER A 13 9.56 17.37 -6.68
C SER A 13 11.07 17.64 -6.58
N ALA A 14 11.66 18.44 -7.47
CA ALA A 14 13.10 18.72 -7.50
C ALA A 14 13.63 19.59 -6.32
N GLY A 15 12.91 19.66 -5.19
CA GLY A 15 13.22 20.51 -4.04
C GLY A 15 13.46 19.79 -2.71
N ASP A 16 13.29 18.47 -2.63
CA ASP A 16 13.58 17.71 -1.40
C ASP A 16 14.18 16.34 -1.76
N GLY A 17 15.24 15.96 -1.06
CA GLY A 17 16.25 14.97 -1.45
C GLY A 17 15.83 13.51 -1.38
N THR A 18 14.60 13.17 -1.77
CA THR A 18 14.04 11.81 -1.60
C THR A 18 13.26 11.29 -2.80
N THR A 19 13.32 11.96 -3.97
CA THR A 19 12.78 11.37 -5.22
C THR A 19 13.91 10.69 -6.00
N PRO A 20 13.82 9.40 -6.33
CA PRO A 20 14.77 8.76 -7.25
C PRO A 20 14.86 9.56 -8.55
N SER A 21 16.07 9.77 -9.04
CA SER A 21 16.26 10.50 -10.29
C SER A 21 15.73 9.67 -11.47
N ILE A 22 15.25 10.33 -12.54
CA ILE A 22 14.81 9.67 -13.79
C ILE A 22 15.88 8.68 -14.32
N LEU A 23 17.17 8.96 -14.06
CA LEU A 23 18.28 8.09 -14.43
C LEU A 23 18.36 6.83 -13.56
N GLU A 24 18.07 6.92 -12.27
CA GLU A 24 18.05 5.78 -11.34
C GLU A 24 16.93 4.81 -11.69
N ASP A 25 15.71 5.31 -11.91
CA ASP A 25 14.57 4.50 -12.36
C ASP A 25 14.87 3.80 -13.70
N ALA A 26 15.47 4.51 -14.65
CA ALA A 26 15.83 3.94 -15.95
C ALA A 26 16.84 2.80 -15.83
N VAL A 27 17.82 2.93 -14.92
CA VAL A 27 18.81 1.88 -14.64
C VAL A 27 18.12 0.70 -13.94
N GLU A 28 17.31 0.94 -12.92
CA GLU A 28 16.56 -0.09 -12.19
C GLU A 28 15.72 -0.96 -13.14
N PHE A 29 14.97 -0.33 -14.04
CA PHE A 29 14.11 -1.03 -14.99
C PHE A 29 14.89 -1.72 -16.13
N ALA A 30 16.07 -1.21 -16.49
CA ALA A 30 16.94 -1.86 -17.46
C ALA A 30 17.61 -3.12 -16.89
N GLU A 31 18.00 -3.08 -15.61
CA GLU A 31 18.63 -4.22 -14.92
C GLU A 31 17.62 -5.32 -14.58
N ASN A 32 16.37 -4.96 -14.31
CA ASN A 32 15.30 -5.90 -14.01
C ASN A 32 14.03 -5.63 -14.85
N PRO A 33 13.90 -6.29 -16.02
CA PRO A 33 12.76 -6.13 -16.92
C PRO A 33 11.51 -6.94 -16.51
N GLU A 34 11.52 -7.58 -15.34
CA GLU A 34 10.41 -8.39 -14.86
C GLU A 34 9.13 -7.55 -14.62
N PRO A 35 7.93 -8.11 -14.85
CA PRO A 35 6.69 -7.39 -14.54
C PRO A 35 6.57 -7.05 -13.07
N ARG A 36 6.19 -5.81 -12.74
CA ARG A 36 6.13 -5.31 -11.36
C ARG A 36 4.77 -5.53 -10.71
N CYS A 37 4.78 -5.89 -9.44
CA CYS A 37 3.62 -6.08 -8.58
C CYS A 37 3.69 -5.07 -7.43
N PRO A 38 3.30 -3.80 -7.68
CA PRO A 38 3.36 -2.74 -6.67
C PRO A 38 2.32 -2.93 -5.56
N CYS A 39 2.76 -2.73 -4.32
CA CYS A 39 1.91 -2.67 -3.15
C CYS A 39 2.30 -1.54 -2.23
N ILE A 40 1.30 -0.83 -1.72
CA ILE A 40 1.47 0.16 -0.66
C ILE A 40 0.79 -0.34 0.61
N LEU A 41 1.52 -0.26 1.72
CA LEU A 41 0.97 -0.40 3.07
C LEU A 41 0.73 1.00 3.65
N LEU A 42 -0.54 1.38 3.82
CA LEU A 42 -0.96 2.53 4.62
C LEU A 42 -1.11 2.06 6.07
N LEU A 43 -0.19 2.49 6.93
CA LEU A 43 -0.07 2.01 8.30
C LEU A 43 -0.48 3.09 9.28
N ASP A 44 -1.55 2.82 10.03
CA ASP A 44 -1.97 3.68 11.12
C ASP A 44 -0.90 3.66 12.22
N THR A 45 -0.45 4.86 12.58
CA THR A 45 0.51 5.11 13.65
C THR A 45 -0.05 6.15 14.62
N SER A 46 -1.38 6.27 14.70
CA SER A 46 -2.08 7.14 15.63
C SER A 46 -1.88 6.71 17.09
N GLY A 47 -2.33 7.56 18.02
CA GLY A 47 -2.24 7.27 19.44
C GLY A 47 -2.97 5.99 19.89
N SER A 48 -4.03 5.56 19.21
CA SER A 48 -4.80 4.35 19.55
C SER A 48 -3.98 3.08 19.34
N MET A 49 -3.13 3.06 18.29
CA MET A 49 -2.27 1.92 17.98
C MET A 49 -1.19 1.66 19.06
N LYS A 50 -0.98 2.59 20.00
CA LYS A 50 0.12 2.51 20.97
C LYS A 50 0.02 1.25 21.85
N GLY A 51 1.12 0.51 21.93
CA GLY A 51 1.25 -0.67 22.78
C GLY A 51 1.24 -1.92 21.93
N GLU A 52 0.50 -2.94 22.38
CA GLU A 52 0.46 -4.25 21.73
C GLU A 52 0.12 -4.19 20.23
N PRO A 53 -0.84 -3.37 19.75
CA PRO A 53 -1.16 -3.33 18.31
C PRO A 53 0.02 -2.90 17.44
N LEU A 54 0.73 -1.83 17.82
CA LEU A 54 1.88 -1.34 17.07
C LEU A 54 3.09 -2.28 17.19
N ASP A 55 3.32 -2.89 18.35
CA ASP A 55 4.39 -3.86 18.54
C ASP A 55 4.18 -5.09 17.64
N ALA A 56 2.94 -5.59 17.59
CA ALA A 56 2.56 -6.69 16.72
C ALA A 56 2.62 -6.31 15.24
N LEU A 57 2.26 -5.08 14.86
CA LEU A 57 2.42 -4.57 13.49
C LEU A 57 3.89 -4.54 13.08
N ASN A 58 4.78 -4.02 13.93
CA ASN A 58 6.23 -4.02 13.71
C ASN A 58 6.79 -5.45 13.55
N GLU A 59 6.33 -6.42 14.35
CA GLU A 59 6.69 -7.84 14.20
C GLU A 59 6.15 -8.45 12.90
N GLY A 60 4.93 -8.08 12.52
CA GLY A 60 4.30 -8.47 11.26
C GLY A 60 5.12 -8.02 10.06
N LEU A 61 5.55 -6.75 10.01
CA LEU A 61 6.39 -6.22 8.94
C LEU A 61 7.74 -6.94 8.81
N ARG A 62 8.37 -7.29 9.94
CA ARG A 62 9.60 -8.12 9.93
C ARG A 62 9.34 -9.50 9.35
N THR A 63 8.19 -10.11 9.67
CA THR A 63 7.82 -11.39 9.06
C THR A 63 7.55 -11.23 7.56
N PHE A 64 6.87 -10.16 7.15
CA PHE A 64 6.60 -9.88 5.75
C PHE A 64 7.88 -9.83 4.92
N GLN A 65 8.88 -9.09 5.40
CA GLN A 65 10.21 -9.03 4.78
C GLN A 65 10.83 -10.43 4.63
N GLN A 66 10.80 -11.24 5.69
CA GLN A 66 11.38 -12.59 5.66
C GLN A 66 10.68 -13.51 4.66
N GLU A 67 9.37 -13.41 4.50
CA GLU A 67 8.63 -14.24 3.54
C GLU A 67 8.87 -13.78 2.10
N LEU A 68 8.96 -12.46 1.85
CA LEU A 68 9.34 -11.92 0.55
C LEU A 68 10.77 -12.31 0.15
N ASP A 69 11.71 -12.29 1.10
CA ASP A 69 13.12 -12.64 0.87
C ASP A 69 13.35 -14.13 0.57
N ARG A 70 12.35 -14.99 0.81
CA ARG A 70 12.44 -16.43 0.50
C ARG A 70 12.06 -16.78 -0.94
N ASP A 71 11.34 -15.91 -1.64
CA ASP A 71 10.90 -16.18 -3.02
C ASP A 71 11.74 -15.38 -4.02
N SER A 72 12.55 -16.10 -4.81
CA SER A 72 13.46 -15.52 -5.80
C SER A 72 12.76 -14.73 -6.92
N LEU A 73 11.50 -15.04 -7.24
CA LEU A 73 10.73 -14.29 -8.23
C LEU A 73 10.07 -13.07 -7.58
N ALA A 74 9.53 -13.23 -6.37
CA ALA A 74 8.96 -12.12 -5.62
C ALA A 74 10.00 -11.01 -5.41
N LYS A 75 11.26 -11.35 -5.11
CA LYS A 75 12.37 -10.38 -5.04
C LYS A 75 12.44 -9.43 -6.23
N LYS A 76 12.18 -9.94 -7.44
CA LYS A 76 12.28 -9.14 -8.67
C LYS A 76 10.98 -8.45 -9.05
N ARG A 77 9.84 -9.04 -8.69
CA ARG A 77 8.52 -8.59 -9.17
C ARG A 77 7.79 -7.73 -8.14
N VAL A 78 7.85 -8.08 -6.86
CA VAL A 78 7.13 -7.37 -5.80
C VAL A 78 7.85 -6.08 -5.46
N GLU A 79 7.12 -4.97 -5.50
CA GLU A 79 7.57 -3.69 -4.99
C GLU A 79 6.69 -3.26 -3.82
N VAL A 80 7.30 -2.84 -2.73
CA VAL A 80 6.60 -2.42 -1.52
C VAL A 80 6.95 -0.97 -1.19
N ALA A 81 5.94 -0.16 -0.92
CA ALA A 81 6.09 1.15 -0.30
C ALA A 81 5.32 1.18 1.03
N ILE A 82 5.78 1.99 1.97
CA ILE A 82 5.12 2.20 3.27
C ILE A 82 4.82 3.68 3.45
N VAL A 83 3.55 3.96 3.70
CA VAL A 83 3.07 5.27 4.12
C VAL A 83 2.52 5.11 5.53
N THR A 84 3.07 5.85 6.47
CA THR A 84 2.50 5.93 7.82
C THR A 84 1.60 7.13 7.92
N PHE A 85 0.51 7.01 8.65
CA PHE A 85 -0.37 8.15 8.91
C PHE A 85 -0.76 8.26 10.37
N ASN A 86 -0.90 9.50 10.80
CA ASN A 86 -1.45 9.89 12.09
C ASN A 86 -2.03 11.32 11.97
N SER A 87 -1.54 12.31 12.73
CA SER A 87 -1.78 13.74 12.44
C SER A 87 -1.00 14.24 11.21
N ASP A 88 0.02 13.50 10.79
CA ASP A 88 0.78 13.72 9.56
C ASP A 88 0.74 12.46 8.69
N VAL A 89 0.84 12.63 7.37
CA VAL A 89 1.03 11.53 6.41
C VAL A 89 2.47 11.56 5.89
N GLU A 90 3.20 10.48 6.11
CA GLU A 90 4.62 10.38 5.81
C GLU A 90 4.91 9.15 4.95
N ILE A 91 5.65 9.34 3.85
CA ILE A 91 6.22 8.25 3.07
C ILE A 91 7.52 7.86 3.76
N VAL A 92 7.46 6.82 4.59
CA VAL A 92 8.64 6.34 5.34
C VAL A 92 9.52 5.42 4.49
N GLN A 93 8.96 4.89 3.40
CA GLN A 93 9.67 4.10 2.39
C GLN A 93 8.94 4.22 1.05
N ASP A 94 9.64 4.68 0.02
CA ASP A 94 9.12 4.66 -1.36
C ASP A 94 9.15 3.23 -1.93
N PHE A 95 8.68 3.02 -3.15
CA PHE A 95 8.71 1.72 -3.81
C PHE A 95 10.14 1.17 -3.90
N VAL A 96 10.35 0.03 -3.26
CA VAL A 96 11.56 -0.78 -3.42
C VAL A 96 11.18 -2.21 -3.73
N THR A 97 12.06 -2.94 -4.39
CA THR A 97 11.91 -4.38 -4.60
C THR A 97 11.98 -5.15 -3.28
N ALA A 98 11.45 -6.37 -3.28
CA ALA A 98 11.36 -7.19 -2.08
C ALA A 98 12.73 -7.53 -1.44
N ASP A 99 13.82 -7.55 -2.20
CA ASP A 99 15.19 -7.73 -1.69
C ASP A 99 15.76 -6.47 -1.00
N ASP A 100 15.32 -5.28 -1.42
CA ASP A 100 15.68 -4.00 -0.81
C ASP A 100 14.69 -3.54 0.26
N PHE A 101 13.62 -4.31 0.50
CA PHE A 101 12.62 -3.97 1.50
C PHE A 101 13.18 -4.02 2.92
N GLN A 102 13.27 -2.84 3.55
CA GLN A 102 13.71 -2.68 4.95
C GLN A 102 12.56 -2.07 5.79
N PRO A 103 11.79 -2.88 6.53
CA PRO A 103 10.65 -2.37 7.27
C PRO A 103 11.09 -1.40 8.39
N PRO A 104 10.46 -0.21 8.50
CA PRO A 104 10.79 0.75 9.54
C PRO A 104 10.28 0.28 10.91
N VAL A 105 10.83 0.87 11.97
CA VAL A 105 10.27 0.73 13.32
C VAL A 105 9.28 1.85 13.56
N LEU A 106 8.00 1.49 13.57
CA LEU A 106 6.88 2.40 13.72
C LEU A 106 6.75 2.88 15.17
N LYS A 107 6.29 4.13 15.33
CA LYS A 107 6.00 4.75 16.63
C LYS A 107 4.66 5.47 16.59
N ALA A 108 3.84 5.26 17.62
CA ALA A 108 2.53 5.90 17.74
C ALA A 108 2.65 7.38 18.12
N LYS A 109 1.91 8.25 17.43
CA LYS A 109 1.75 9.68 17.75
C LYS A 109 0.43 10.20 17.16
N GLY A 110 -0.06 11.34 17.63
CA GLY A 110 -1.11 12.11 16.92
C GLY A 110 -2.48 11.44 16.79
N LEU A 111 -3.25 11.97 15.84
CA LEU A 111 -4.62 11.57 15.45
C LEU A 111 -4.59 10.63 14.23
N THR A 112 -5.65 10.59 13.40
CA THR A 112 -5.85 9.57 12.36
C THR A 112 -6.34 10.22 11.05
N HIS A 113 -5.44 10.85 10.30
CA HIS A 113 -5.70 11.49 9.00
C HIS A 113 -5.72 10.44 7.87
N MET A 114 -6.74 9.59 7.89
CA MET A 114 -6.93 8.47 6.97
C MET A 114 -7.20 8.90 5.52
N GLY A 115 -8.01 9.94 5.30
CA GLY A 115 -8.38 10.43 3.98
C GLY A 115 -7.17 10.94 3.20
N GLU A 116 -6.37 11.79 3.86
CA GLU A 116 -5.08 12.24 3.32
C GLU A 116 -4.15 11.06 3.00
N ALA A 117 -4.07 10.05 3.87
CA ALA A 117 -3.22 8.88 3.68
C ALA A 117 -3.63 8.05 2.45
N ILE A 118 -4.93 7.83 2.27
CA ILE A 118 -5.49 7.14 1.11
C ILE A 118 -5.17 7.90 -0.17
N LEU A 119 -5.44 9.20 -0.21
CA LEU A 119 -5.18 10.04 -1.38
C LEU A 119 -3.68 10.01 -1.72
N ARG A 120 -2.81 10.12 -0.72
CA ARG A 120 -1.36 10.04 -0.91
C ARG A 120 -0.93 8.70 -1.52
N GLY A 121 -1.43 7.58 -1.00
CA GLY A 121 -1.12 6.25 -1.54
C GLY A 121 -1.60 6.09 -3.00
N LEU A 122 -2.80 6.60 -3.32
CA LEU A 122 -3.33 6.56 -4.68
C LEU A 122 -2.51 7.42 -5.66
N ASP A 123 -2.03 8.58 -5.21
CA ASP A 123 -1.12 9.42 -6.00
C ASP A 123 0.23 8.73 -6.24
N MET A 124 0.82 8.11 -5.21
CA MET A 124 2.05 7.32 -5.36
C MET A 124 1.89 6.20 -6.39
N LEU A 125 0.77 5.45 -6.32
CA LEU A 125 0.45 4.42 -7.30
C LEU A 125 0.27 4.98 -8.71
N GLN A 126 -0.36 6.15 -8.84
CA GLN A 126 -0.53 6.80 -10.14
C GLN A 126 0.82 7.19 -10.75
N ILE A 127 1.74 7.72 -9.94
CA ILE A 127 3.10 8.09 -10.35
C ILE A 127 3.90 6.85 -10.75
N ARG A 128 3.98 5.82 -9.89
CA ARG A 128 4.75 4.60 -10.18
C ARG A 128 4.24 3.87 -11.43
N LYS A 129 2.91 3.80 -11.63
CA LYS A 129 2.30 3.28 -12.87
C LYS A 129 2.68 4.10 -14.12
N ALA A 130 2.86 5.41 -13.99
CA ALA A 130 3.28 6.23 -15.12
C ALA A 130 4.74 5.93 -15.49
N LEU A 131 5.62 5.78 -14.50
CA LEU A 131 7.02 5.40 -14.69
C LEU A 131 7.13 4.04 -15.39
N TYR A 132 6.38 3.03 -14.94
CA TYR A 132 6.38 1.73 -15.63
C TYR A 132 6.03 1.86 -17.12
N ARG A 133 5.00 2.64 -17.46
CA ARG A 133 4.58 2.85 -18.85
C ARG A 133 5.63 3.60 -19.67
N GLU A 134 6.27 4.60 -19.08
CA GLU A 134 7.33 5.37 -19.73
C GLU A 134 8.54 4.51 -20.08
N HIS A 135 8.87 3.54 -19.22
CA HIS A 135 10.00 2.63 -19.40
C HIS A 135 9.63 1.29 -20.07
N GLY A 136 8.38 1.11 -20.50
CA GLY A 136 7.92 -0.13 -21.16
C GLY A 136 7.85 -1.35 -20.21
N VAL A 137 7.81 -1.11 -18.91
CA VAL A 137 7.71 -2.14 -17.87
C VAL A 137 6.24 -2.51 -17.67
N SER A 138 5.98 -3.81 -17.77
CA SER A 138 4.68 -4.39 -17.48
C SER A 138 4.41 -4.41 -15.98
N TYR A 139 3.16 -4.27 -15.55
CA TYR A 139 2.81 -4.35 -14.12
C TYR A 139 1.45 -5.01 -13.90
N TYR A 140 1.31 -5.70 -12.77
CA TYR A 140 0.07 -6.27 -12.27
C TYR A 140 -0.79 -5.20 -11.58
N ARG A 141 -2.11 -5.41 -11.49
CA ARG A 141 -3.01 -4.50 -10.77
C ARG A 141 -2.46 -4.21 -9.36
N PRO A 142 -2.13 -2.94 -9.04
CA PRO A 142 -1.53 -2.57 -7.77
C PRO A 142 -2.44 -2.78 -6.56
N TRP A 143 -1.83 -2.99 -5.40
CA TRP A 143 -2.54 -3.22 -4.13
C TRP A 143 -2.31 -2.08 -3.15
N LEU A 144 -3.39 -1.61 -2.50
CA LEU A 144 -3.34 -0.58 -1.46
C LEU A 144 -3.99 -1.14 -0.19
N PHE A 145 -3.19 -1.43 0.83
CA PHE A 145 -3.67 -1.96 2.11
C PHE A 145 -3.74 -0.84 3.13
N LEU A 146 -4.93 -0.56 3.63
CA LEU A 146 -5.15 0.27 4.81
C LEU A 146 -5.20 -0.62 6.05
N ILE A 147 -4.32 -0.38 7.02
CA ILE A 147 -4.30 -1.09 8.31
C ILE A 147 -4.50 -0.06 9.42
N THR A 148 -5.60 -0.18 10.17
CA THR A 148 -6.00 0.80 11.19
C THR A 148 -6.82 0.16 12.30
N ASP A 149 -6.71 0.68 13.53
CA ASP A 149 -7.55 0.30 14.67
C ASP A 149 -8.69 1.30 14.93
N GLY A 150 -8.81 2.35 14.12
CA GLY A 150 -9.61 3.53 14.47
C GLY A 150 -10.42 4.13 13.32
N GLU A 151 -11.17 5.16 13.67
CA GLU A 151 -11.94 5.99 12.74
C GLU A 151 -11.09 7.19 12.27
N PRO A 152 -11.37 7.74 11.08
CA PRO A 152 -10.80 9.01 10.68
C PRO A 152 -11.04 10.09 11.73
N GLN A 153 -9.98 10.76 12.18
CA GLN A 153 -10.05 11.81 13.19
C GLN A 153 -9.02 12.89 12.91
N GLY A 154 -9.46 14.16 12.99
CA GLY A 154 -8.57 15.32 12.92
C GLY A 154 -8.43 15.97 11.54
N GLU A 155 -9.08 15.41 10.52
CA GLU A 155 -9.12 15.97 9.16
C GLU A 155 -10.53 16.40 8.75
N ALA A 156 -10.64 17.13 7.64
CA ALA A 156 -11.91 17.58 7.09
C ALA A 156 -12.68 16.39 6.45
N GLU A 157 -13.98 16.29 6.68
CA GLU A 157 -14.81 15.22 6.13
C GLU A 157 -14.76 15.18 4.60
N GLU A 158 -14.58 16.34 3.94
CA GLU A 158 -14.41 16.42 2.49
C GLU A 158 -13.19 15.64 1.96
N LEU A 159 -12.13 15.46 2.77
CA LEU A 159 -10.98 14.63 2.39
C LEU A 159 -11.34 13.14 2.40
N ILE A 160 -12.13 12.70 3.37
CA ILE A 160 -12.64 11.33 3.45
C ILE A 160 -13.59 11.04 2.29
N GLU A 161 -14.48 11.98 1.96
CA GLU A 161 -15.36 11.85 0.81
C GLU A 161 -14.59 11.77 -0.51
N GLN A 162 -13.56 12.62 -0.68
CA GLN A 162 -12.67 12.58 -1.85
C GLN A 162 -11.92 11.26 -1.95
N ALA A 163 -11.34 10.78 -0.85
CA ALA A 163 -10.65 9.50 -0.78
C ALA A 163 -11.58 8.34 -1.16
N THR A 164 -12.79 8.33 -0.59
CA THR A 164 -13.83 7.32 -0.85
C THR A 164 -14.23 7.29 -2.31
N GLN A 165 -14.51 8.47 -2.90
CA GLN A 165 -14.86 8.56 -4.31
C GLN A 165 -13.71 8.09 -5.20
N ARG A 166 -12.47 8.47 -4.85
CA ARG A 166 -11.30 8.06 -5.63
C ARG A 166 -11.05 6.56 -5.56
N ILE A 167 -11.21 5.93 -4.40
CA ILE A 167 -11.14 4.45 -4.27
C ILE A 167 -12.18 3.80 -5.18
N ARG A 168 -13.44 4.27 -5.15
CA ARG A 168 -14.52 3.73 -5.98
C ARG A 168 -14.19 3.79 -7.46
N ASP A 169 -13.71 4.94 -7.92
CA ASP A 169 -13.36 5.14 -9.32
C ASP A 169 -12.16 4.26 -9.74
N ASP A 170 -11.10 4.21 -8.93
CA ASP A 170 -9.91 3.42 -9.27
C ASP A 170 -10.15 1.91 -9.14
N GLU A 171 -10.99 1.43 -8.21
CA GLU A 171 -11.41 0.02 -8.15
C GLU A 171 -12.28 -0.36 -9.36
N ALA A 172 -13.26 0.47 -9.73
CA ALA A 172 -14.16 0.23 -10.86
C ALA A 172 -13.40 0.15 -12.20
N ASN A 173 -12.35 0.96 -12.34
CA ASN A 173 -11.47 0.95 -13.52
C ASN A 173 -10.33 -0.07 -13.41
N LYS A 174 -10.33 -0.95 -12.39
CA LYS A 174 -9.27 -1.94 -12.12
C LYS A 174 -7.87 -1.33 -11.96
N HIS A 175 -7.77 -0.06 -11.61
CA HIS A 175 -6.51 0.67 -11.43
C HIS A 175 -5.77 0.34 -10.13
N VAL A 176 -6.50 -0.14 -9.11
CA VAL A 176 -5.98 -0.54 -7.78
C VAL A 176 -6.94 -1.54 -7.15
N ALA A 177 -6.44 -2.49 -6.37
CA ALA A 177 -7.22 -3.28 -5.43
C ALA A 177 -7.00 -2.70 -4.02
N PHE A 178 -8.06 -2.18 -3.39
CA PHE A 178 -8.01 -1.56 -2.09
C PHE A 178 -8.51 -2.53 -1.02
N PHE A 179 -7.76 -2.69 0.06
CA PHE A 179 -8.11 -3.56 1.17
C PHE A 179 -8.07 -2.77 2.47
N ALA A 180 -9.22 -2.66 3.14
CA ALA A 180 -9.29 -2.08 4.48
C ALA A 180 -9.20 -3.21 5.52
N VAL A 181 -8.25 -3.10 6.45
CA VAL A 181 -8.00 -4.06 7.53
C VAL A 181 -8.18 -3.36 8.87
N GLY A 182 -9.25 -3.73 9.57
CA GLY A 182 -9.55 -3.25 10.91
C GLY A 182 -8.81 -4.07 11.97
N VAL A 183 -8.14 -3.39 12.89
CA VAL A 183 -7.40 -3.97 14.01
C VAL A 183 -8.23 -3.81 15.30
N GLU A 184 -8.30 -4.87 16.10
CA GLU A 184 -9.04 -4.89 17.39
C GLU A 184 -10.47 -4.32 17.33
N ALA A 185 -10.67 -3.13 17.89
CA ALA A 185 -11.95 -2.46 18.08
C ALA A 185 -12.30 -1.50 16.93
N ALA A 186 -11.59 -1.58 15.79
CA ALA A 186 -11.86 -0.78 14.61
C ALA A 186 -13.35 -0.78 14.21
N ASP A 187 -13.88 0.40 13.89
CA ASP A 187 -15.24 0.54 13.38
C ASP A 187 -15.31 0.08 11.91
N LEU A 188 -15.64 -1.20 11.75
CA LEU A 188 -15.84 -1.81 10.43
C LEU A 188 -17.02 -1.19 9.66
N SER A 189 -18.03 -0.66 10.36
CA SER A 189 -19.12 0.05 9.72
C SER A 189 -18.59 1.32 9.04
N ARG A 190 -17.79 2.11 9.75
CA ARG A 190 -17.14 3.29 9.16
C ARG A 190 -16.19 2.91 8.01
N LEU A 191 -15.36 1.88 8.17
CA LEU A 191 -14.47 1.42 7.09
C LEU A 191 -15.26 0.98 5.85
N SER A 192 -16.40 0.29 6.01
CA SER A 192 -17.24 -0.16 4.90
C SER A 192 -17.88 0.99 4.10
N GLN A 193 -17.99 2.18 4.69
CA GLN A 193 -18.45 3.36 3.95
C GLN A 193 -17.37 3.91 3.01
N ILE A 194 -16.09 3.70 3.36
CA ILE A 194 -14.90 4.17 2.65
C ILE A 194 -14.46 3.15 1.58
N SER A 195 -14.49 1.86 1.90
CA SER A 195 -14.05 0.79 1.00
C SER A 195 -15.15 0.28 0.06
N VAL A 196 -14.78 -0.17 -1.14
CA VAL A 196 -15.69 -0.88 -2.05
C VAL A 196 -15.88 -2.34 -1.64
N ARG A 197 -14.82 -2.94 -1.12
CA ARG A 197 -14.81 -4.31 -0.60
C ARG A 197 -15.21 -4.29 0.87
N ASP A 198 -15.74 -5.41 1.35
CA ASP A 198 -15.96 -5.58 2.78
C ASP A 198 -14.62 -5.46 3.54
N PRO A 199 -14.55 -4.59 4.58
CA PRO A 199 -13.39 -4.52 5.43
C PRO A 199 -13.10 -5.86 6.10
N LEU A 200 -11.83 -6.19 6.24
CA LEU A 200 -11.38 -7.42 6.88
C LEU A 200 -11.00 -7.13 8.32
N LYS A 201 -11.49 -7.93 9.28
CA LYS A 201 -11.13 -7.78 10.69
C LYS A 201 -9.95 -8.68 11.04
N LEU A 202 -8.85 -8.10 11.52
CA LEU A 202 -7.72 -8.87 12.02
C LEU A 202 -8.13 -9.70 13.24
N LYS A 203 -7.88 -11.00 13.21
CA LYS A 203 -8.15 -11.90 14.34
C LYS A 203 -7.14 -11.64 15.44
N GLY A 204 -7.54 -10.88 16.46
CA GLY A 204 -6.60 -10.38 17.47
C GLY A 204 -5.54 -9.50 16.79
N LEU A 205 -4.28 -9.67 17.17
CA LEU A 205 -3.14 -8.93 16.60
C LEU A 205 -2.31 -9.78 15.63
N ASN A 206 -2.96 -10.63 14.83
CA ASN A 206 -2.28 -11.60 13.97
C ASN A 206 -1.77 -11.02 12.65
N PHE A 207 -1.01 -9.93 12.72
CA PHE A 207 -0.36 -9.30 11.55
C PHE A 207 0.57 -10.27 10.83
N LYS A 208 1.18 -11.20 11.57
CA LYS A 208 2.03 -12.24 11.01
C LYS A 208 1.30 -13.05 9.94
N GLU A 209 0.13 -13.61 10.25
CA GLU A 209 -0.63 -14.39 9.27
C GLU A 209 -1.18 -13.52 8.14
N LEU A 210 -1.58 -12.28 8.43
CA LEU A 210 -1.94 -11.29 7.39
C LEU A 210 -0.81 -11.14 6.37
N PHE A 211 0.41 -10.91 6.83
CA PHE A 211 1.55 -10.68 5.95
C PHE A 211 2.07 -11.96 5.28
N VAL A 212 1.96 -13.11 5.94
CA VAL A 212 2.19 -14.41 5.27
C VAL A 212 1.19 -14.60 4.13
N TRP A 213 -0.09 -14.33 4.37
CA TRP A 213 -1.11 -14.39 3.31
C TRP A 213 -0.86 -13.37 2.21
N LEU A 214 -0.46 -12.15 2.56
CA LEU A 214 -0.15 -11.07 1.61
C LEU A 214 1.03 -11.47 0.72
N SER A 215 2.13 -11.95 1.32
CA SER A 215 3.31 -12.42 0.58
C SER A 215 2.97 -13.59 -0.34
N ALA A 216 2.23 -14.60 0.14
CA ALA A 216 1.78 -15.72 -0.69
C ALA A 216 0.89 -15.26 -1.86
N SER A 217 0.02 -14.29 -1.60
CA SER A 217 -0.86 -13.72 -2.63
C SER A 217 -0.06 -12.97 -3.70
N MET A 218 0.90 -12.15 -3.27
CA MET A 218 1.80 -11.44 -4.18
C MET A 218 2.69 -12.38 -4.97
N GLN A 219 3.18 -13.46 -4.35
CA GLN A 219 3.95 -14.50 -5.03
C GLN A 219 3.10 -15.15 -6.13
N GLN A 220 1.85 -15.52 -5.84
CA GLN A 220 0.94 -16.09 -6.82
C GLN A 220 0.60 -15.11 -7.96
N VAL A 221 0.34 -13.84 -7.65
CA VAL A 221 0.15 -12.79 -8.66
C VAL A 221 1.41 -12.63 -9.50
N SER A 222 2.56 -12.55 -8.85
CA SER A 222 3.85 -12.40 -9.52
C SER A 222 4.19 -13.59 -10.41
N GLN A 223 3.71 -14.80 -10.14
CA GLN A 223 3.94 -15.98 -10.97
C GLN A 223 2.92 -16.11 -12.12
N SER A 224 1.83 -15.33 -12.09
CA SER A 224 0.77 -15.40 -13.09
C SER A 224 1.22 -14.89 -14.46
N ALA A 225 0.82 -15.60 -15.51
CA ALA A 225 0.96 -15.16 -16.90
C ALA A 225 -0.10 -14.13 -17.31
N GLN A 226 -1.18 -13.98 -16.54
CA GLN A 226 -2.29 -13.06 -16.79
C GLN A 226 -2.23 -11.90 -15.80
N MET A 227 -2.13 -10.67 -16.33
CA MET A 227 -1.91 -9.46 -15.53
C MET A 227 -3.21 -8.74 -15.12
N ASP A 228 -4.35 -9.09 -15.74
CA ASP A 228 -5.64 -8.37 -15.64
C ASP A 228 -6.78 -9.18 -14.99
N GLU A 229 -6.55 -10.43 -14.62
CA GLU A 229 -7.57 -11.29 -14.01
C GLU A 229 -7.54 -11.28 -12.49
N GLN A 230 -8.73 -11.41 -11.91
CA GLN A 230 -8.94 -11.59 -10.48
C GLN A 230 -8.47 -13.00 -10.12
N LEU A 231 -7.16 -13.16 -9.92
CA LEU A 231 -6.59 -14.45 -9.55
C LEU A 231 -7.25 -14.95 -8.26
N PRO A 232 -7.56 -16.26 -8.17
CA PRO A 232 -8.07 -16.83 -6.93
C PRO A 232 -6.99 -16.67 -5.86
N LEU A 233 -7.19 -15.71 -4.96
CA LEU A 233 -6.27 -15.48 -3.84
C LEU A 233 -6.32 -16.68 -2.88
N PRO A 234 -5.22 -16.94 -2.13
CA PRO A 234 -5.25 -17.91 -1.05
C PRO A 234 -6.43 -17.63 -0.10
N PRO A 235 -7.00 -18.66 0.54
CA PRO A 235 -8.06 -18.44 1.53
C PRO A 235 -7.54 -17.53 2.66
N VAL A 236 -8.35 -16.56 3.05
CA VAL A 236 -8.03 -15.64 4.15
C VAL A 236 -8.15 -16.41 5.48
N THR A 237 -7.03 -16.62 6.17
CA THR A 237 -6.99 -17.38 7.43
C THR A 237 -6.90 -16.52 8.68
N TRP A 238 -6.51 -15.26 8.51
CA TRP A 238 -6.17 -14.32 9.59
C TRP A 238 -7.35 -13.45 10.03
N THR A 239 -8.54 -13.62 9.43
CA THR A 239 -9.73 -12.86 9.78
C THR A 239 -10.51 -13.48 10.94
N GLY A 240 -11.02 -12.64 11.83
CA GLY A 240 -11.95 -13.02 12.90
C GLY A 240 -13.40 -12.68 12.56
N ALA A 241 -14.34 -13.29 13.28
CA ALA A 241 -15.76 -12.91 13.24
C ALA A 241 -16.02 -11.56 13.96
#